data_AF-C7HVD1-F1
#
_entry.id   AF-C7HVD1-F1
#
_cell.length_a   1.000
_cell.length_b   1.000
_cell.length_c   1.000
_cell.angle_alpha   90.00
_cell.angle_beta   90.00
_cell.angle_gamma   90.00
#
_symmetry.space_group_name_H-M   'P 1'
#
loop_
_entity.id
_entity.type
_entity.pdbx_description
1 polymer ?
#
loop_
_entity_poly.entity_id
_entity_poly.type
_entity_poly.pdbx_seq_one_letter_code
_entity_poly.pdbx_strand_id
1 'polypeptide(L)'
;MLGDILLALSFTLAFICIVAIIFTDKKILFTLIAIALFIYFYKSNIDRGEADMMTIIAFISGILLLAIELFVPGFGIMGISGIILTTYSLIDSFDNSLFGILILLITAASIFLSVTIFVRLGFSANLFDKAVLVNTQTKERGYNSKKDYTYLLGKKGKTISILRPTGRITIDGKIYDGKTYGDFIKKDVGIEVVEIKDGHIYVKEDI
;
A
#
# COMPACT_ATOMS: atom_id res chain seq x y z
N MET A 1 -29.53 17.89 22.86
CA MET A 1 -28.64 18.83 22.16
C MET A 1 -27.15 18.57 22.42
N LEU A 2 -26.59 18.77 23.63
CA LEU A 2 -25.15 18.53 23.85
C LEU A 2 -24.74 17.07 23.59
N GLY A 3 -25.57 16.11 24.02
CA GLY A 3 -25.35 14.68 23.76
C GLY A 3 -25.37 14.32 22.27
N ASP A 4 -26.31 14.88 21.50
CA ASP A 4 -26.40 14.66 20.05
C ASP A 4 -25.16 15.17 19.32
N ILE A 5 -24.66 16.34 19.74
CA ILE A 5 -23.43 16.92 19.19
C ILE A 5 -22.23 16.03 19.51
N LEU A 6 -22.12 15.52 20.74
CA LEU A 6 -21.01 14.64 21.13
C LEU A 6 -21.03 13.33 20.32
N LEU A 7 -22.20 12.75 20.11
CA LEU A 7 -22.37 11.55 19.29
C LEU A 7 -22.03 11.83 17.82
N ALA A 8 -22.53 12.92 17.26
CA ALA A 8 -22.20 13.36 15.90
C ALA A 8 -20.69 13.55 15.70
N LEU A 9 -20.01 14.18 16.67
CA LEU A 9 -18.56 14.37 16.65
C LEU A 9 -17.82 13.02 16.71
N SER A 10 -18.28 12.08 17.54
CA SER A 10 -17.66 10.75 17.62
C SER A 10 -17.75 9.99 16.29
N PHE A 11 -18.90 10.03 15.61
CA PHE A 11 -19.09 9.41 14.31
C PHE A 11 -18.21 10.05 13.24
N THR A 12 -18.20 11.39 13.17
CA THR A 12 -17.37 12.16 12.23
C THR A 12 -15.88 11.85 12.44
N LEU A 13 -15.43 11.85 13.70
CA LEU A 13 -14.03 11.58 14.05
C LEU A 13 -13.63 10.14 13.73
N ALA A 14 -14.54 9.17 13.84
CA ALA A 14 -14.28 7.79 13.43
C ALA A 14 -13.94 7.70 11.94
N PHE A 15 -14.67 8.43 11.07
CA PHE A 15 -14.35 8.49 9.64
C PHE A 15 -13.05 9.21 9.34
N ILE A 16 -12.72 10.28 10.07
CA ILE A 16 -11.39 10.93 9.97
C ILE A 16 -10.29 9.94 10.35
N CYS A 17 -10.50 9.11 11.38
CA CYS A 17 -9.56 8.06 11.75
C CYS A 17 -9.42 7.01 10.64
N ILE A 18 -10.51 6.63 9.96
CA ILE A 18 -10.44 5.75 8.78
C ILE A 18 -9.56 6.37 7.69
N VAL A 19 -9.73 7.66 7.39
CA VAL A 19 -8.85 8.35 6.44
C VAL A 19 -7.40 8.33 6.93
N ALA A 20 -7.13 8.55 8.22
CA ALA A 20 -5.78 8.48 8.76
C ALA A 20 -5.15 7.08 8.65
N ILE A 21 -5.93 5.98 8.69
CA ILE A 21 -5.41 4.61 8.45
C ILE A 21 -4.83 4.46 7.03
N ILE A 22 -5.41 5.17 6.05
CA ILE A 22 -4.97 5.12 4.64
C ILE A 22 -3.61 5.79 4.46
N PHE A 23 -3.41 6.92 5.14
CA PHE A 23 -2.27 7.81 4.91
C PHE A 23 -1.13 7.69 5.94
N THR A 24 -1.32 6.96 7.05
CA THR A 24 -0.32 6.90 8.13
C THR A 24 0.18 5.49 8.41
N ASP A 25 1.41 5.39 8.91
CA ASP A 25 2.00 4.10 9.33
C ASP A 25 1.40 3.56 10.64
N LYS A 26 0.71 4.41 11.42
CA LYS A 26 0.10 4.06 12.71
C LYS A 26 -1.31 3.44 12.54
N LYS A 27 -1.46 2.53 11.59
CA LYS A 27 -2.76 1.93 11.21
C LYS A 27 -3.49 1.32 12.40
N ILE A 28 -2.79 0.56 13.25
CA ILE A 28 -3.39 -0.11 14.42
C ILE A 28 -3.99 0.90 15.40
N LEU A 29 -3.27 2.00 15.66
CA LEU A 29 -3.73 3.04 16.59
C LEU A 29 -5.04 3.67 16.09
N PHE A 30 -5.06 4.15 14.84
CA PHE A 30 -6.26 4.77 14.28
C PHE A 30 -7.41 3.78 14.09
N THR A 31 -7.13 2.51 13.86
CA THR A 31 -8.14 1.44 13.83
C THR A 31 -8.80 1.28 15.20
N LEU A 32 -8.02 1.18 16.28
CA LEU A 32 -8.56 1.05 17.63
C LEU A 32 -9.40 2.27 18.04
N ILE A 33 -8.93 3.48 17.69
CA ILE A 33 -9.68 4.71 17.95
C ILE A 33 -11.00 4.74 17.17
N ALA A 34 -10.98 4.42 15.87
CA ALA A 34 -12.19 4.39 15.05
C ALA A 34 -13.21 3.39 15.60
N ILE A 35 -12.77 2.18 15.95
CA ILE A 35 -13.64 1.15 16.55
C ILE A 35 -14.22 1.64 17.88
N ALA A 36 -13.41 2.23 18.76
CA ALA A 36 -13.88 2.74 20.04
C ALA A 36 -14.94 3.85 19.86
N LEU A 37 -14.75 4.74 18.87
CA LEU A 37 -15.70 5.80 18.54
C LEU A 37 -17.01 5.25 17.97
N PHE A 38 -16.98 4.26 17.07
CA PHE A 38 -18.21 3.63 16.58
C PHE A 38 -18.94 2.86 17.68
N ILE A 39 -18.21 2.14 18.55
CA ILE A 39 -18.81 1.47 19.70
C ILE A 39 -19.49 2.48 20.61
N TYR A 40 -18.82 3.60 20.91
CA TYR A 40 -19.40 4.68 21.70
C TYR A 40 -20.67 5.24 21.05
N PHE A 41 -20.61 5.54 19.74
CA PHE A 41 -21.75 6.07 18.97
C PHE A 41 -22.96 5.14 19.02
N TYR A 42 -22.81 3.88 18.60
CA TYR A 42 -23.94 2.95 18.51
C TYR A 42 -24.44 2.55 19.90
N LYS A 43 -23.55 2.31 20.86
CA LYS A 43 -23.97 1.96 22.22
C LYS A 43 -24.80 3.09 22.85
N SER A 44 -24.36 4.33 22.75
CA SER A 44 -25.14 5.45 23.28
C SER A 44 -26.46 5.65 22.56
N ASN A 45 -26.55 5.41 21.25
CA ASN A 45 -27.84 5.52 20.54
C ASN A 45 -28.80 4.36 20.86
N ILE A 46 -28.29 3.16 21.16
CA ILE A 46 -29.11 2.05 21.72
C ILE A 46 -29.60 2.40 23.13
N ASP A 47 -28.74 2.92 24.00
CA ASP A 47 -29.10 3.31 25.37
C ASP A 47 -30.18 4.41 25.38
N ARG A 48 -30.25 5.21 24.31
CA ARG A 48 -31.27 6.24 24.08
C ARG A 48 -32.55 5.71 23.43
N GLY A 49 -32.54 4.48 22.91
CA GLY A 49 -33.65 3.88 22.18
C GLY A 49 -33.83 4.39 20.75
N GLU A 50 -32.84 5.07 20.19
CA GLU A 50 -32.87 5.61 18.83
C GLU A 50 -32.41 4.55 17.81
N ALA A 51 -31.27 3.90 18.10
CA ALA A 51 -30.72 2.86 17.25
C ALA A 51 -31.07 1.47 17.78
N ASP A 52 -31.33 0.54 16.86
CA ASP A 52 -31.62 -0.85 17.17
C ASP A 52 -30.59 -1.80 16.53
N MET A 53 -30.88 -3.10 16.59
CA MET A 53 -30.00 -4.10 15.98
C MET A 53 -29.98 -4.01 14.44
N MET A 54 -31.09 -3.62 13.80
CA MET A 54 -31.15 -3.41 12.35
C MET A 54 -30.25 -2.23 11.94
N THR A 55 -30.25 -1.14 12.72
CA THR A 55 -29.37 0.02 12.51
C THR A 55 -27.90 -0.40 12.46
N ILE A 56 -27.46 -1.25 13.40
CA ILE A 56 -26.08 -1.72 13.49
C ILE A 56 -25.74 -2.70 12.37
N ILE A 57 -26.65 -3.64 12.07
CA ILE A 57 -26.46 -4.61 10.98
C ILE A 57 -26.34 -3.86 9.64
N ALA A 58 -27.17 -2.84 9.42
CA ALA A 58 -27.08 -2.00 8.23
C ALA A 58 -25.72 -1.29 8.15
N PHE A 59 -25.24 -0.70 9.25
CA PHE A 59 -23.92 -0.06 9.26
C PHE A 59 -22.79 -1.03 8.92
N ILE A 60 -22.71 -2.16 9.63
CA ILE A 60 -21.65 -3.15 9.43
C ILE A 60 -21.69 -3.70 8.00
N SER A 61 -22.88 -4.05 7.51
CA SER A 61 -23.06 -4.52 6.14
C SER A 61 -22.64 -3.45 5.14
N GLY A 62 -23.00 -2.19 5.39
CA GLY A 62 -22.62 -1.06 4.54
C GLY A 62 -21.11 -0.85 4.47
N ILE A 63 -20.42 -0.87 5.61
CA ILE A 63 -18.94 -0.78 5.67
C ILE A 63 -18.29 -1.98 4.97
N LEU A 64 -18.83 -3.19 5.13
CA LEU A 64 -18.32 -4.39 4.45
C LEU A 64 -18.49 -4.28 2.93
N LEU A 65 -19.64 -3.84 2.44
CA LEU A 65 -19.86 -3.63 1.00
C LEU A 65 -18.93 -2.57 0.41
N LEU A 66 -18.72 -1.46 1.13
CA LEU A 66 -17.74 -0.43 0.76
C LEU A 66 -16.31 -1.02 0.71
N ALA A 67 -15.94 -1.82 1.72
CA ALA A 67 -14.63 -2.46 1.75
C ALA A 67 -14.45 -3.44 0.58
N ILE A 68 -15.46 -4.25 0.27
CA ILE A 68 -15.42 -5.20 -0.85
C ILE A 68 -15.21 -4.48 -2.18
N GLU A 69 -15.94 -3.38 -2.44
CA GLU A 69 -15.79 -2.57 -3.67
C GLU A 69 -14.36 -2.03 -3.83
N LEU A 70 -13.65 -1.72 -2.73
CA LEU A 70 -12.24 -1.28 -2.79
C LEU A 70 -11.27 -2.37 -3.26
N PHE A 71 -11.58 -3.65 -3.00
CA PHE A 71 -10.73 -4.78 -3.42
C PHE A 71 -11.14 -5.34 -4.79
N VAL A 72 -12.44 -5.36 -5.05
CA VAL A 72 -13.03 -5.85 -6.31
C VAL A 72 -13.79 -4.68 -6.93
N PRO A 73 -13.08 -3.77 -7.64
CA PRO A 73 -13.74 -2.66 -8.32
C PRO A 73 -14.72 -3.23 -9.33
N GLY A 74 -16.01 -3.09 -9.06
CA GLY A 74 -17.11 -3.63 -9.84
C GLY A 74 -17.81 -2.54 -10.65
N PHE A 75 -19.09 -2.75 -10.95
CA PHE A 75 -19.96 -1.74 -11.57
C PHE A 75 -20.39 -0.63 -10.58
N GLY A 76 -19.83 -0.59 -9.37
CA GLY A 76 -20.21 0.37 -8.32
C GLY A 76 -21.48 0.02 -7.54
N ILE A 77 -22.13 -1.12 -7.84
CA ILE A 77 -23.38 -1.52 -7.18
C ILE A 77 -23.16 -1.80 -5.69
N MET A 78 -22.04 -2.45 -5.32
CA MET A 78 -21.72 -2.72 -3.92
C MET A 78 -21.37 -1.41 -3.21
N GLY A 79 -20.60 -0.54 -3.87
CA GLY A 79 -20.31 0.81 -3.39
C GLY A 79 -21.57 1.62 -3.09
N ILE A 80 -22.50 1.74 -4.04
CA ILE A 80 -23.77 2.48 -3.87
C ILE A 80 -24.62 1.88 -2.75
N SER A 81 -24.75 0.55 -2.72
CA SER A 81 -25.50 -0.16 -1.68
C SER A 81 -24.90 0.09 -0.29
N GLY A 82 -23.56 0.11 -0.19
CA GLY A 82 -22.84 0.43 1.03
C GLY A 82 -23.08 1.85 1.52
N ILE A 83 -23.07 2.83 0.61
CA ILE A 83 -23.42 4.24 0.92
C ILE A 83 -24.86 4.33 1.44
N ILE A 84 -25.81 3.67 0.79
CA ILE A 84 -27.23 3.69 1.21
C ILE A 84 -27.38 3.12 2.62
N LEU A 85 -26.78 1.95 2.90
CA LEU A 85 -26.89 1.31 4.21
C LEU A 85 -26.23 2.11 5.33
N THR A 86 -25.04 2.67 5.08
CA THR A 86 -24.35 3.53 6.07
C THR A 86 -25.11 4.84 6.31
N THR A 87 -25.70 5.41 5.26
CA THR A 87 -26.55 6.60 5.35
C THR A 87 -27.81 6.32 6.16
N TYR A 88 -28.50 5.22 5.85
CA TYR A 88 -29.68 4.78 6.58
C TYR A 88 -29.37 4.62 8.07
N SER A 89 -28.32 3.89 8.40
CA SER A 89 -27.92 3.67 9.80
C SER A 89 -27.62 4.96 10.56
N LEU A 90 -26.95 5.93 9.92
CA LEU A 90 -26.67 7.22 10.54
C LEU A 90 -27.94 8.03 10.80
N ILE A 91 -28.85 8.10 9.83
CA ILE A 91 -30.10 8.87 9.95
C ILE A 91 -31.00 8.25 11.01
N ASP A 92 -31.09 6.92 11.03
CA ASP A 92 -31.89 6.14 11.98
C ASP A 92 -31.35 6.26 13.42
N SER A 93 -30.05 6.56 13.59
CA SER A 93 -29.44 6.79 14.90
C SER A 93 -29.83 8.13 15.56
N PHE A 94 -30.70 8.95 14.94
CA PHE A 94 -31.16 10.23 15.49
C PHE A 94 -32.66 10.42 15.26
N ASP A 95 -33.40 10.77 16.31
CA ASP A 95 -34.82 11.17 16.26
C ASP A 95 -35.14 12.21 15.16
N ASN A 96 -34.28 13.23 15.02
CA ASN A 96 -34.43 14.23 13.97
C ASN A 96 -33.62 13.85 12.72
N SER A 97 -34.31 13.38 11.67
CA SER A 97 -33.68 13.01 10.41
C SER A 97 -32.94 14.16 9.72
N LEU A 98 -33.38 15.42 9.88
CA LEU A 98 -32.64 16.58 9.34
C LEU A 98 -31.29 16.75 10.03
N PHE A 99 -31.23 16.45 11.34
CA PHE A 99 -29.96 16.45 12.06
C PHE A 99 -29.04 15.34 11.53
N GLY A 100 -29.56 14.12 11.34
CA GLY A 100 -28.81 13.01 10.73
C GLY A 100 -28.24 13.36 9.34
N ILE A 101 -29.04 13.99 8.47
CA ILE A 101 -28.60 14.47 7.15
C ILE A 101 -27.51 15.54 7.28
N LEU A 102 -27.64 16.48 8.22
CA LEU A 102 -26.63 17.50 8.48
C LEU A 102 -25.31 16.87 8.94
N ILE A 103 -25.36 15.87 9.83
CA ILE A 103 -24.18 15.12 10.27
C ILE A 103 -23.54 14.33 9.12
N LEU A 104 -24.34 13.76 8.21
CA LEU A 104 -23.84 13.11 7.01
C LEU A 104 -23.03 14.07 6.14
N LEU A 105 -23.56 15.28 5.89
CA LEU A 105 -22.87 16.29 5.10
C LEU A 105 -21.58 16.77 5.77
N ILE A 106 -21.60 16.98 7.09
CA ILE A 106 -20.39 17.32 7.87
C ILE A 106 -19.37 16.19 7.78
N THR A 107 -19.80 14.94 7.90
CA THR A 107 -18.92 13.77 7.83
C THR A 107 -18.28 13.67 6.45
N ALA A 108 -19.07 13.78 5.37
CA ALA A 108 -18.56 13.79 4.00
C ALA A 108 -17.56 14.94 3.75
N ALA A 109 -17.87 16.15 4.22
CA ALA A 109 -16.97 17.30 4.13
C ALA A 109 -15.67 17.08 4.93
N SER A 110 -15.75 16.46 6.11
CA SER A 110 -14.58 16.15 6.95
C SER A 110 -13.67 15.09 6.32
N ILE A 111 -14.24 14.08 5.65
CA ILE A 111 -13.51 13.08 4.88
C ILE A 111 -12.78 13.77 3.74
N PHE A 112 -13.49 14.58 2.95
CA PHE A 112 -12.88 15.31 1.83
C PHE A 112 -11.75 16.25 2.28
N LEU A 113 -11.96 16.99 3.36
CA LEU A 113 -10.97 17.90 3.94
C LEU A 113 -9.76 17.14 4.47
N SER A 114 -9.97 16.06 5.22
CA SER A 114 -8.86 15.26 5.78
C SER A 114 -8.03 14.63 4.67
N VAL A 115 -8.64 14.03 3.64
CA VAL A 115 -7.92 13.51 2.46
C VAL A 115 -7.10 14.61 1.80
N THR A 116 -7.69 15.79 1.56
CA THR A 116 -7.00 16.93 0.96
C THR A 116 -5.78 17.38 1.78
N ILE A 117 -5.93 17.45 3.10
CA ILE A 117 -4.85 17.81 4.02
C ILE A 117 -3.73 16.77 3.97
N PHE A 118 -4.04 15.47 4.08
CA PHE A 118 -3.03 14.42 4.05
C PHE A 118 -2.24 14.40 2.72
N VAL A 119 -2.94 14.52 1.59
CA VAL A 119 -2.29 14.59 0.27
C VAL A 119 -1.40 15.83 0.15
N ARG A 120 -1.86 17.00 0.61
CA ARG A 120 -1.08 18.25 0.56
C ARG A 120 0.15 18.23 1.46
N LEU A 121 0.09 17.50 2.57
CA LEU A 121 1.22 17.27 3.47
C LEU A 121 2.24 16.24 2.95
N GLY A 122 1.97 15.61 1.79
CA GLY A 122 2.88 14.65 1.16
C GLY A 122 2.78 13.22 1.70
N PHE A 123 1.71 12.88 2.42
CA PHE A 123 1.46 11.49 2.80
C PHE A 123 1.00 10.69 1.58
N SER A 124 1.59 9.51 1.36
CA SER A 124 1.14 8.57 0.34
C SER A 124 0.06 7.63 0.88
N ALA A 125 -0.93 7.31 0.05
CA ALA A 125 -1.99 6.36 0.38
C ALA A 125 -1.45 4.92 0.30
N ASN A 126 -0.84 4.45 1.39
CA ASN A 126 -0.18 3.14 1.46
C ASN A 126 -1.16 2.03 1.86
N LEU A 127 -2.32 1.93 1.19
CA LEU A 127 -3.33 0.91 1.51
C LEU A 127 -2.87 -0.52 1.18
N PHE A 128 -1.97 -0.67 0.21
CA PHE A 128 -1.67 -1.95 -0.43
C PHE A 128 -0.18 -2.36 -0.42
N ASP A 129 0.69 -1.71 0.36
CA ASP A 129 2.12 -2.05 0.43
C ASP A 129 2.42 -3.50 0.88
N LYS A 130 1.40 -4.25 1.34
CA LYS A 130 1.49 -5.67 1.66
C LYS A 130 0.57 -6.60 0.84
N ALA A 131 -0.21 -6.06 -0.10
CA ALA A 131 -1.07 -6.84 -0.99
C ALA A 131 -0.50 -7.00 -2.41
N VAL A 132 0.73 -6.51 -2.64
CA VAL A 132 1.61 -7.22 -3.57
C VAL A 132 1.84 -8.55 -2.92
N LEU A 133 1.31 -9.60 -3.54
CA LEU A 133 1.78 -10.96 -3.39
C LEU A 133 3.29 -10.89 -3.23
N VAL A 134 3.78 -10.96 -1.99
CA VAL A 134 5.11 -11.45 -1.74
C VAL A 134 4.98 -12.88 -2.22
N ASN A 135 5.20 -13.05 -3.52
CA ASN A 135 5.59 -14.30 -4.08
C ASN A 135 6.93 -14.54 -3.40
N THR A 136 6.86 -15.13 -2.21
CA THR A 136 7.96 -15.76 -1.50
C THR A 136 8.40 -16.93 -2.36
N GLN A 137 8.99 -16.63 -3.52
CA GLN A 137 10.23 -17.28 -3.88
C GLN A 137 11.32 -16.55 -3.10
N THR A 138 11.50 -17.03 -1.87
CA THR A 138 12.76 -17.02 -1.13
C THR A 138 13.72 -15.88 -1.50
N LYS A 139 13.48 -14.70 -0.95
CA LYS A 139 14.52 -13.68 -0.77
C LYS A 139 14.70 -13.42 0.72
N GLU A 140 15.02 -14.48 1.45
CA GLU A 140 15.96 -14.32 2.56
C GLU A 140 17.29 -13.83 1.97
N ARG A 141 17.89 -12.85 2.65
CA ARG A 141 19.21 -12.23 2.44
C ARG A 141 19.35 -11.15 1.37
N GLY A 142 19.57 -9.92 1.85
CA GLY A 142 20.63 -9.08 1.30
C GLY A 142 20.20 -7.75 0.70
N TYR A 143 19.49 -6.90 1.46
CA TYR A 143 19.76 -5.47 1.32
C TYR A 143 21.19 -5.26 1.85
N ASN A 144 22.07 -4.68 1.01
CA ASN A 144 23.49 -4.41 1.26
C ASN A 144 24.48 -5.57 1.09
N SER A 145 24.55 -6.15 -0.10
CA SER A 145 25.85 -6.56 -0.65
C SER A 145 25.80 -6.41 -2.16
N LYS A 146 26.27 -5.27 -2.70
CA LYS A 146 26.91 -5.32 -4.03
C LYS A 146 27.88 -6.50 -3.96
N LYS A 147 27.75 -7.50 -4.83
CA LYS A 147 28.77 -8.53 -4.93
C LYS A 147 30.05 -7.82 -5.29
N ASP A 148 30.94 -7.71 -4.31
CA ASP A 148 32.20 -7.02 -4.48
C ASP A 148 33.12 -7.93 -5.29
N TYR A 149 33.12 -7.69 -6.60
CA TYR A 149 33.99 -8.40 -7.52
C TYR A 149 35.35 -7.73 -7.66
N THR A 150 35.68 -6.68 -6.88
CA THR A 150 36.90 -5.86 -7.08
C THR A 150 38.18 -6.71 -7.17
N TYR A 151 38.21 -7.89 -6.54
CA TYR A 151 39.30 -8.86 -6.63
C TYR A 151 39.52 -9.49 -8.03
N LEU A 152 38.57 -9.34 -8.96
CA LEU A 152 38.65 -9.80 -10.34
C LEU A 152 39.22 -8.75 -11.29
N LEU A 153 39.42 -7.51 -10.83
CA LEU A 153 39.97 -6.44 -11.68
C LEU A 153 41.38 -6.81 -12.17
N GLY A 154 41.63 -6.70 -13.49
CA GLY A 154 42.89 -7.09 -14.13
C GLY A 154 43.09 -8.61 -14.29
N LYS A 155 42.12 -9.44 -13.91
CA LYS A 155 42.19 -10.90 -14.17
C LYS A 155 41.87 -11.21 -15.62
N LYS A 156 42.54 -12.24 -16.15
CA LYS A 156 42.29 -12.80 -17.48
C LYS A 156 41.34 -13.98 -17.41
N GLY A 157 40.57 -14.16 -18.48
CA GLY A 157 39.57 -15.20 -18.59
C GLY A 157 39.26 -15.54 -20.05
N LYS A 158 38.18 -16.29 -20.25
CA LYS A 158 37.72 -16.70 -21.58
C LYS A 158 36.22 -16.53 -21.72
N THR A 159 35.73 -16.18 -22.89
CA THR A 159 34.29 -16.12 -23.16
C THR A 159 33.71 -17.52 -23.35
N ILE A 160 32.58 -17.79 -22.69
CA ILE A 160 31.81 -19.05 -22.83
C ILE A 160 30.68 -18.87 -23.84
N SER A 161 30.11 -17.67 -23.89
CA SER A 161 29.16 -17.25 -24.91
C SER A 161 29.68 -16.01 -25.62
N ILE A 162 29.05 -15.69 -26.75
CA ILE A 162 29.20 -14.39 -27.37
C ILE A 162 28.84 -13.28 -26.36
N LEU A 163 29.60 -12.17 -26.36
CA LEU A 163 29.32 -10.96 -25.60
C LEU A 163 28.78 -9.88 -26.56
N ARG A 164 27.49 -9.50 -26.42
CA ARG A 164 26.84 -8.37 -27.12
C ARG A 164 25.63 -7.80 -26.34
N PRO A 165 25.80 -6.76 -25.50
CA PRO A 165 27.02 -6.45 -24.76
C PRO A 165 27.22 -7.41 -23.57
N THR A 166 26.23 -8.23 -23.21
CA THR A 166 26.31 -9.16 -22.07
C THR A 166 26.48 -10.60 -22.54
N GLY A 167 27.09 -11.44 -21.71
CA GLY A 167 27.36 -12.84 -21.98
C GLY A 167 28.10 -13.50 -20.82
N ARG A 168 28.42 -14.78 -20.95
CA ARG A 168 29.09 -15.57 -19.91
C ARG A 168 30.59 -15.66 -20.16
N ILE A 169 31.38 -15.47 -19.12
CA ILE A 169 32.83 -15.57 -19.11
C ILE A 169 33.30 -16.56 -18.04
N THR A 170 34.49 -17.12 -18.20
CA THR A 170 35.17 -17.93 -17.18
C THR A 170 36.46 -17.25 -16.74
N ILE A 171 36.66 -17.10 -15.43
CA ILE A 171 37.86 -16.54 -14.81
C ILE A 171 38.24 -17.48 -13.64
N ASP A 172 39.49 -17.94 -13.59
CA ASP A 172 39.98 -18.88 -12.57
C ASP A 172 39.07 -20.13 -12.39
N GLY A 173 38.52 -20.64 -13.51
CA GLY A 173 37.64 -21.81 -13.53
C GLY A 173 36.20 -21.59 -13.04
N LYS A 174 35.83 -20.34 -12.70
CA LYS A 174 34.48 -19.96 -12.28
C LYS A 174 33.77 -19.16 -13.35
N ILE A 175 32.46 -19.39 -13.50
CA ILE A 175 31.61 -18.72 -14.48
C ILE A 175 31.04 -17.44 -13.89
N TYR A 176 31.14 -16.34 -14.64
CA TYR A 176 30.59 -15.03 -14.30
C TYR A 176 29.84 -14.44 -15.49
N ASP A 177 29.00 -13.43 -15.21
CA ASP A 177 28.39 -12.59 -16.24
C ASP A 177 29.30 -11.40 -16.54
N GLY A 178 29.77 -11.34 -17.79
CA GLY A 178 30.61 -10.26 -18.31
C GLY A 178 29.81 -9.30 -19.19
N LYS A 179 30.21 -8.03 -19.18
CA LYS A 179 29.70 -6.98 -20.06
C LYS A 179 30.83 -6.34 -20.87
N THR A 180 30.53 -5.92 -22.09
CA THR A 180 31.42 -5.09 -22.91
C THR A 180 30.82 -3.68 -23.04
N TYR A 181 31.65 -2.70 -23.39
CA TYR A 181 31.21 -1.31 -23.67
C TYR A 181 30.65 -1.15 -25.10
N GLY A 182 30.00 -2.20 -25.62
CA GLY A 182 29.47 -2.22 -26.99
C GLY A 182 30.27 -3.10 -27.96
N ASP A 183 31.45 -3.57 -27.55
CA ASP A 183 32.26 -4.47 -28.36
C ASP A 183 31.61 -5.85 -28.51
N PHE A 184 31.77 -6.42 -29.70
CA PHE A 184 31.41 -7.80 -29.96
C PHE A 184 32.60 -8.71 -29.71
N ILE A 185 32.52 -9.56 -28.69
CA ILE A 185 33.52 -10.59 -28.45
C ILE A 185 32.90 -11.95 -28.76
N LYS A 186 33.57 -12.72 -29.63
CA LYS A 186 33.12 -14.08 -30.01
C LYS A 186 33.22 -15.02 -28.81
N LYS A 187 32.56 -16.17 -28.91
CA LYS A 187 32.75 -17.28 -27.98
C LYS A 187 34.18 -17.81 -28.08
N ASP A 188 34.73 -18.27 -26.96
CA ASP A 188 36.04 -18.91 -26.84
C ASP A 188 37.24 -17.97 -27.07
N VAL A 189 37.07 -16.68 -26.77
CA VAL A 189 38.09 -15.64 -26.92
C VAL A 189 38.65 -15.24 -25.55
N GLY A 190 39.94 -14.91 -25.48
CA GLY A 190 40.60 -14.41 -24.28
C GLY A 190 40.15 -12.99 -23.91
N ILE A 191 39.85 -12.77 -22.63
CA ILE A 191 39.37 -11.47 -22.13
C ILE A 191 40.10 -11.04 -20.87
N GLU A 192 40.12 -9.73 -20.63
CA GLU A 192 40.64 -9.11 -19.40
C GLU A 192 39.55 -8.25 -18.75
N VAL A 193 39.42 -8.34 -17.42
CA VAL A 193 38.52 -7.49 -16.64
C VAL A 193 39.09 -6.08 -16.52
N VAL A 194 38.42 -5.11 -17.15
CA VAL A 194 38.85 -3.71 -17.19
C VAL A 194 38.23 -2.86 -16.09
N GLU A 195 37.01 -3.18 -15.68
CA GLU A 195 36.27 -2.33 -14.75
C GLU A 195 35.19 -3.13 -14.03
N ILE A 196 34.89 -2.73 -12.80
CA ILE A 196 33.81 -3.30 -12.02
C ILE A 196 32.93 -2.16 -11.53
N LYS A 197 31.71 -2.10 -12.03
CA LYS A 197 30.77 -1.02 -11.74
C LYS A 197 29.41 -1.59 -11.39
N ASP A 198 28.89 -1.16 -10.24
CA ASP A 198 27.58 -1.56 -9.73
C ASP A 198 27.34 -3.09 -9.65
N GLY A 199 28.40 -3.87 -9.41
CA GLY A 199 28.32 -5.34 -9.37
C GLY A 199 28.34 -6.02 -10.74
N HIS A 200 28.62 -5.26 -11.81
CA HIS A 200 28.87 -5.78 -13.15
C HIS A 200 30.37 -5.81 -13.46
N ILE A 201 30.79 -6.89 -14.14
CA ILE A 201 32.18 -7.11 -14.56
C ILE A 201 32.28 -6.69 -16.03
N TYR A 202 33.04 -5.63 -16.29
CA TYR A 202 33.31 -5.16 -17.65
C TYR A 202 34.62 -5.76 -18.15
N VAL A 203 34.59 -6.28 -19.38
CA VAL A 203 35.71 -6.98 -20.00
C VAL A 203 36.00 -6.46 -21.40
N LYS A 204 37.27 -6.50 -21.80
CA LYS A 204 37.72 -6.28 -23.17
C LYS A 204 38.41 -7.53 -23.70
N GLU A 205 38.53 -7.64 -25.01
CA GLU A 205 39.35 -8.67 -25.66
C GLU A 205 40.84 -8.45 -25.32
N ASP A 206 41.51 -9.51 -24.87
CA ASP A 206 42.95 -9.51 -24.55
C ASP A 206 43.70 -9.84 -25.85
N ILE A 207 44.24 -8.80 -26.50
CA ILE A 207 45.01 -8.89 -27.76
C ILE A 207 46.47 -9.23 -27.47
#